data_AF-A0A5A7TJX7-F1
#
_entry.id   AF-A0A5A7TJX7-F1
#
_cell.length_a   1.000
_cell.length_b   1.000
_cell.length_c   1.000
_cell.angle_alpha   90.00
_cell.angle_beta   90.00
_cell.angle_gamma   90.00
#
_symmetry.space_group_name_H-M   'P 1'
#
loop_
_entity.id
_entity.type
_entity.pdbx_description
1 polymer ?
#
loop_
_entity_poly.entity_id
_entity_poly.type
_entity_poly.pdbx_seq_one_letter_code
_entity_poly.pdbx_strand_id
1 'polypeptide(L)'
;MFLEGRHKFSFLTGGTVRPLPGDALERLWKEEDSLTRSMLINSMEPQIDKPLLYAATAKDLWDTTQTFYSKRQNASRLYTL
;
A
#
# COMPACT_ATOMS: atom_id res chain seq x y z
N MET A 1 -6.54 7.81 14.19
CA MET A 1 -6.26 6.86 13.09
C MET A 1 -6.83 7.46 11.81
N PHE A 2 -6.00 7.95 10.87
CA PHE A 2 -6.44 8.77 9.72
C PHE A 2 -7.07 7.96 8.56
N LEU A 3 -7.01 6.63 8.61
CA LEU A 3 -7.41 5.75 7.49
C LEU A 3 -8.83 5.16 7.61
N GLU A 4 -9.43 5.16 8.79
CA GLU A 4 -10.81 4.64 8.99
C GLU A 4 -11.87 5.59 8.41
N GLY A 5 -11.62 6.90 8.40
CA GLY A 5 -12.64 7.90 8.05
C GLY A 5 -12.95 8.07 6.55
N ARG A 6 -12.33 7.32 5.64
CA ARG A 6 -12.40 7.61 4.18
C ARG A 6 -12.64 6.42 3.25
N HIS A 7 -13.02 5.24 3.74
CA HIS A 7 -13.11 4.02 2.91
C HIS A 7 -11.80 3.62 2.20
N LYS A 8 -10.68 4.32 2.44
CA LYS A 8 -9.38 3.97 1.83
C LYS A 8 -8.76 2.72 2.44
N PHE A 9 -9.18 2.35 3.65
CA PHE A 9 -8.73 1.11 4.29
C PHE A 9 -9.16 -0.15 3.51
N SER A 10 -10.28 -0.10 2.77
CA SER A 10 -10.69 -1.25 1.94
C SER A 10 -9.80 -1.42 0.70
N PHE A 11 -9.13 -0.37 0.22
CA PHE A 11 -8.10 -0.49 -0.82
C PHE A 11 -6.82 -1.16 -0.29
N LEU A 12 -6.48 -0.95 0.99
CA LEU A 12 -5.32 -1.56 1.62
C LEU A 12 -5.55 -3.04 1.94
N THR A 13 -6.75 -3.38 2.42
CA THR A 13 -7.11 -4.75 2.78
C THR A 13 -7.54 -5.60 1.58
N GLY A 14 -7.89 -4.96 0.45
CA GLY A 14 -8.47 -5.63 -0.72
C GLY A 14 -9.98 -5.82 -0.64
N GLY A 15 -10.65 -5.17 0.31
CA GLY A 15 -12.11 -5.10 0.36
C GLY A 15 -12.72 -4.36 -0.83
N THR A 16 -11.99 -3.42 -1.44
CA THR A 16 -12.40 -2.81 -2.72
C THR A 16 -11.86 -3.64 -3.89
N VAL A 17 -12.70 -4.44 -4.51
CA VAL A 17 -12.34 -5.25 -5.68
C VAL A 17 -12.17 -4.36 -6.91
N ARG A 18 -11.10 -4.60 -7.69
CA ARG A 18 -10.90 -3.93 -8.97
C ARG A 18 -12.04 -4.30 -9.94
N PRO A 19 -12.76 -3.32 -10.52
CA PRO A 19 -13.77 -3.58 -11.54
C PRO A 19 -13.20 -4.27 -12.79
N LEU A 20 -14.06 -4.88 -13.60
CA LEU A 20 -13.61 -5.52 -14.84
C LEU A 20 -13.03 -4.47 -15.82
N PRO A 21 -12.06 -4.86 -16.66
CA PRO A 21 -11.55 -3.98 -17.71
C PRO A 21 -12.68 -3.50 -18.63
N GLY A 22 -12.80 -2.19 -18.81
CA GLY A 22 -13.85 -1.57 -19.62
C GLY A 22 -15.12 -1.17 -18.85
N ASP A 23 -15.20 -1.44 -17.55
CA ASP A 23 -16.22 -0.85 -16.68
C ASP A 23 -15.98 0.67 -16.53
N ALA A 24 -17.05 1.46 -16.53
CA ALA A 24 -16.99 2.90 -16.25
C ALA A 24 -16.36 3.19 -14.88
N LEU A 25 -16.51 2.27 -13.92
CA LEU A 25 -15.94 2.39 -12.57
C LEU A 25 -14.45 2.04 -12.51
N GLU A 26 -13.87 1.41 -13.54
CA GLU A 26 -12.44 1.05 -13.55
C GLU A 26 -11.55 2.29 -13.41
N ARG A 27 -11.92 3.37 -14.10
CA ARG A 27 -11.17 4.64 -14.04
C ARG A 27 -11.21 5.24 -12.64
N LEU A 28 -12.38 5.32 -12.04
CA LEU A 28 -12.55 5.86 -10.69
C LEU A 28 -11.77 5.02 -9.66
N TRP A 29 -11.82 3.70 -9.80
CA TRP A 29 -11.05 2.80 -8.94
C TRP A 29 -9.54 3.04 -9.07
N LYS A 30 -9.02 3.20 -10.30
CA LYS A 30 -7.59 3.48 -10.54
C LYS A 30 -7.16 4.84 -9.95
N GLU A 31 -8.03 5.85 -10.04
CA GLU A 31 -7.75 7.17 -9.47
C GLU A 31 -7.64 7.09 -7.94
N GLU A 32 -8.58 6.42 -7.26
CA GLU A 32 -8.54 6.23 -5.80
C GLU A 32 -7.38 5.34 -5.33
N ASP A 33 -7.06 4.27 -6.07
CA ASP A 33 -5.91 3.40 -5.81
C ASP A 33 -4.59 4.19 -5.91
N SER A 34 -4.43 5.01 -6.96
CA SER A 34 -3.26 5.88 -7.15
C SER A 34 -3.11 6.92 -6.04
N LEU A 35 -4.21 7.52 -5.60
CA LEU A 35 -4.23 8.49 -4.51
C LEU A 35 -3.84 7.84 -3.17
N THR A 36 -4.31 6.62 -2.95
CA THR A 36 -3.95 5.81 -1.76
C THR A 36 -2.48 5.41 -1.79
N ARG A 37 -1.95 5.00 -2.96
CA ARG A 37 -0.52 4.73 -3.15
C ARG A 37 0.35 5.95 -2.86
N SER A 38 -0.05 7.12 -3.36
CA SER A 38 0.69 8.37 -3.14
C SER A 38 0.71 8.76 -1.67
N MET A 39 -0.41 8.61 -0.96
CA MET A 39 -0.47 8.83 0.49
C MET A 39 0.45 7.88 1.26
N LEU A 40 0.48 6.60 0.86
CA LEU A 40 1.36 5.60 1.45
C LEU A 40 2.83 5.95 1.24
N ILE A 41 3.26 6.24 0.00
CA ILE A 41 4.65 6.60 -0.32
C ILE A 41 5.06 7.87 0.44
N ASN A 42 4.22 8.91 0.46
CA ASN A 42 4.50 10.14 1.20
C ASN A 42 4.63 9.94 2.71
N SER A 43 4.10 8.84 3.25
CA SER A 43 4.22 8.50 4.68
C SER A 43 5.42 7.62 5.01
N MET A 44 6.13 7.12 4.01
CA MET A 44 7.24 6.18 4.17
C MET A 44 8.59 6.90 4.19
N GLU A 45 9.58 6.22 4.74
CA GLU A 45 10.94 6.74 4.81
C GLU A 45 11.64 6.58 3.44
N PRO A 46 12.41 7.56 2.94
CA PRO A 46 12.89 7.61 1.54
C PRO A 46 13.67 6.37 1.06
N GLN A 47 14.25 5.62 1.99
CA GLN A 47 15.01 4.40 1.74
C GLN A 47 14.13 3.18 1.38
N ILE A 48 12.85 3.20 1.76
CA ILE A 48 11.89 2.12 1.56
C ILE A 48 11.11 2.30 0.23
N ASP A 49 11.11 3.50 -0.33
CA ASP A 49 10.27 3.87 -1.47
C ASP A 49 10.67 3.18 -2.77
N LYS A 50 11.97 2.92 -3.01
CA LYS A 50 12.48 2.41 -4.30
C LYS A 50 11.82 1.10 -4.77
N PRO A 51 11.78 0.01 -3.99
CA PRO A 51 11.09 -1.22 -4.39
C PRO A 51 9.56 -1.05 -4.43
N LEU A 52 9.03 -0.08 -3.69
CA LEU A 52 7.60 0.16 -3.54
C LEU A 52 6.98 0.99 -4.68
N LEU A 53 7.78 1.78 -5.40
CA LEU A 53 7.33 2.49 -6.61
C LEU A 53 6.78 1.55 -7.70
N TYR A 54 7.22 0.29 -7.71
CA TYR A 54 6.81 -0.74 -8.67
C TYR A 54 5.55 -1.51 -8.30
N ALA A 55 4.95 -1.25 -7.12
CA ALA A 55 3.72 -1.91 -6.71
C ALA A 55 2.60 -1.64 -7.74
N ALA A 56 1.84 -2.67 -8.12
CA ALA A 56 0.78 -2.52 -9.11
C ALA A 56 -0.48 -1.88 -8.52
N THR A 57 -0.73 -2.07 -7.23
CA THR A 57 -1.89 -1.55 -6.49
C THR A 57 -1.51 -1.02 -5.10
N ALA A 58 -2.40 -0.27 -4.45
CA ALA A 58 -2.24 0.16 -3.07
C ALA A 58 -2.16 -1.03 -2.10
N LYS A 59 -2.86 -2.12 -2.41
CA LYS A 59 -2.77 -3.37 -1.65
C LYS A 59 -1.38 -4.00 -1.75
N ASP A 60 -0.85 -4.14 -2.97
CA ASP A 60 0.49 -4.70 -3.17
C ASP A 60 1.55 -3.86 -2.45
N LEU A 61 1.40 -2.53 -2.51
CA LEU A 61 2.25 -1.59 -1.82
C LEU A 61 2.20 -1.85 -0.31
N TRP A 62 1.00 -1.91 0.28
CA TRP A 62 0.78 -2.19 1.69
C TRP A 62 1.38 -3.54 2.14
N ASP A 63 1.08 -4.62 1.43
CA ASP A 63 1.57 -5.97 1.74
C ASP A 63 3.11 -6.05 1.66
N THR A 64 3.70 -5.36 0.67
CA THR A 64 5.15 -5.26 0.50
C THR A 64 5.77 -4.48 1.65
N THR A 65 5.18 -3.35 2.04
CA THR A 65 5.63 -2.54 3.18
C THR A 65 5.59 -3.35 4.48
N GLN A 66 4.50 -4.08 4.75
CA GLN A 66 4.40 -4.95 5.92
C GLN A 66 5.55 -5.97 5.96
N THR A 67 5.87 -6.58 4.82
CA THR A 67 6.97 -7.53 4.69
C THR A 67 8.33 -6.89 4.97
N PHE A 68 8.59 -5.69 4.44
CA PHE A 68 9.86 -4.96 4.67
C PHE A 68 10.06 -4.60 6.14
N TYR A 69 9.05 -4.01 6.79
CA TYR A 69 9.14 -3.65 8.20
C TYR A 69 9.24 -4.89 9.10
N SER A 70 8.53 -5.97 8.77
CA SER A 70 8.65 -7.24 9.50
C SER A 70 10.07 -7.83 9.40
N LYS A 71 10.65 -7.88 8.19
CA LYS A 71 12.04 -8.34 7.99
C LYS A 71 13.04 -7.49 8.76
N ARG A 72 12.88 -6.15 8.74
CA ARG A 72 13.77 -5.23 9.48
C ARG A 72 13.68 -5.45 10.99
N GLN A 73 12.48 -5.63 11.52
CA GLN A 73 12.25 -5.94 12.94
C GLN A 73 12.85 -7.31 13.32
N ASN A 74 12.74 -8.31 12.44
CA ASN A 74 13.33 -9.62 12.67
C ASN A 74 14.86 -9.55 12.64
N ALA A 75 15.44 -8.81 11.69
CA ALA A 75 16.88 -8.57 11.65
C ALA A 75 17.37 -7.81 12.91
N SER A 76 16.67 -6.75 13.33
CA SER A 76 17.06 -6.01 14.54
C SER A 76 17.02 -6.89 15.80
N ARG A 77 16.04 -7.81 15.90
CA ARG A 77 15.96 -8.79 16.99
C ARG A 77 17.12 -9.79 16.96
N LEU A 78 17.54 -10.26 15.78
CA LEU A 78 18.68 -11.18 15.63
C LEU A 78 20.02 -10.53 16.00
N TYR A 79 20.16 -9.21 15.79
CA TYR A 79 21.37 -8.45 16.16
C TYR A 79 21.45 -8.07 17.66
N THR A 80 20.48 -8.47 18.48
CA THR A 80 20.48 -8.18 19.93
C THR A 80 20.99 -9.37 20.77
N LEU A 81 22.04 -10.06 20.30
CA LEU A 81 22.73 -11.15 21.00
C LEU A 81 24.18 -10.77 21.31
#